data_AF-A0A7S3H3F0-F1
#
_entry.id   AF-A0A7S3H3F0-F1
#
_cell.length_a   1.000
_cell.length_b   1.000
_cell.length_c   1.000
_cell.angle_alpha   90.00
_cell.angle_beta   90.00
_cell.angle_gamma   90.00
#
_symmetry.space_group_name_H-M   'P 1'
#
loop_
_entity.id
_entity.type
_entity.pdbx_description
1 polymer ?
#
loop_
_entity_poly.entity_id
_entity_poly.type
_entity_poly.pdbx_seq_one_letter_code
_entity_poly.pdbx_strand_id
1 'polypeptide(L)'
;SSKTIVSFIESNLEASIDFLRFECKEKVATSNNQLTASLCNLISAKLRAEEEPKLIAQDEELIQAMVVWCFGWSVGGNIHDASRAKFAEWCRQRFGTVISSRFNALLQDIYGSYVDLQTKEVRPWSALMPKFKYDSAVPFFGILVPTIDTTRYRYLLDKLMNDG
;
A
#
# COMPACT_ATOMS: atom_id res chain seq x y z
N SER A 1 -0.02 1.46 -19.35
CA SER A 1 -1.36 1.10 -19.87
C SER A 1 -1.96 -0.07 -19.08
N SER A 2 -3.28 -0.29 -19.07
CA SER A 2 -3.96 -1.38 -18.33
C SER A 2 -3.29 -2.76 -18.50
N LYS A 3 -2.77 -3.06 -19.70
CA LYS A 3 -1.99 -4.27 -19.98
C LYS A 3 -0.75 -4.43 -19.09
N THR A 4 -0.06 -3.34 -18.77
CA THR A 4 1.13 -3.33 -17.91
C THR A 4 0.76 -3.76 -16.48
N ILE A 5 -0.38 -3.29 -15.95
CA ILE A 5 -0.86 -3.66 -14.61
C ILE A 5 -1.23 -5.13 -14.57
N VAL A 6 -2.01 -5.60 -15.54
CA VAL A 6 -2.45 -7.01 -15.61
C VAL A 6 -1.24 -7.94 -15.68
N SER A 7 -0.30 -7.68 -16.59
CA SER A 7 0.91 -8.52 -16.74
C SER A 7 1.78 -8.52 -15.48
N PHE A 8 1.86 -7.38 -14.77
CA PHE A 8 2.57 -7.30 -13.49
C PHE A 8 1.92 -8.18 -12.42
N ILE A 9 0.59 -8.12 -12.31
CA ILE A 9 -0.17 -8.93 -11.34
C ILE A 9 0.02 -10.41 -11.67
N GLU A 10 -0.20 -10.81 -12.92
CA GLU A 10 -0.06 -12.20 -13.37
C GLU A 10 1.33 -12.77 -13.07
N SER A 11 2.38 -11.97 -13.24
CA SER A 11 3.77 -12.40 -13.03
C SER A 11 4.19 -12.51 -11.55
N ASN A 12 3.41 -11.95 -10.61
CA ASN A 12 3.83 -11.80 -9.21
C ASN A 12 2.83 -12.27 -8.17
N LEU A 13 1.55 -12.40 -8.53
CA LEU A 13 0.48 -12.71 -7.58
C LEU A 13 0.64 -14.08 -6.94
N GLU A 14 0.87 -15.12 -7.74
CA GLU A 14 1.03 -16.49 -7.26
C GLU A 14 2.21 -16.59 -6.28
N ALA A 15 3.39 -16.10 -6.67
CA ALA A 15 4.58 -16.10 -5.83
C ALA A 15 4.38 -15.31 -4.51
N SER A 16 3.62 -14.22 -4.55
CA SER A 16 3.30 -13.43 -3.35
C SER A 16 2.37 -14.18 -2.39
N ILE A 17 1.35 -14.85 -2.94
CA ILE A 17 0.43 -15.68 -2.16
C ILE A 17 1.17 -16.89 -1.59
N ASP A 18 2.00 -17.58 -2.36
CA ASP A 18 2.79 -18.71 -1.90
C ASP A 18 3.70 -18.31 -0.74
N PHE A 19 4.46 -17.21 -0.89
CA PHE A 19 5.30 -16.73 0.20
C PHE A 19 4.48 -16.41 1.46
N LEU A 20 3.31 -15.79 1.30
CA LEU A 20 2.41 -15.55 2.42
C LEU A 20 1.97 -16.86 3.10
N ARG A 21 1.61 -17.90 2.34
CA ARG A 21 1.13 -19.18 2.89
C ARG A 21 2.23 -19.99 3.56
N PHE A 22 3.44 -19.98 3.00
CA PHE A 22 4.55 -20.80 3.50
C PHE A 22 5.36 -20.11 4.61
N GLU A 23 5.55 -18.78 4.52
CA GLU A 23 6.51 -18.06 5.37
C GLU A 23 5.87 -17.07 6.34
N CYS A 24 4.59 -16.73 6.14
CA CYS A 24 3.87 -15.78 6.98
C CYS A 24 2.74 -16.45 7.76
N LYS A 25 2.27 -15.75 8.80
CA LYS A 25 1.06 -16.10 9.54
C LYS A 25 0.03 -15.02 9.32
N GLU A 26 -1.17 -15.39 8.93
CA GLU A 26 -2.29 -14.47 8.81
C GLU A 26 -3.01 -14.24 10.13
N LYS A 27 -3.53 -13.02 10.32
CA LYS A 27 -4.40 -12.66 11.44
C LYS A 27 -5.78 -13.33 11.31
N VAL A 28 -6.28 -13.42 10.08
CA VAL A 28 -7.56 -14.05 9.72
C VAL A 28 -7.31 -14.94 8.50
N ALA A 29 -7.79 -16.18 8.49
CA ALA A 29 -7.61 -17.05 7.33
C ALA A 29 -8.28 -16.46 6.09
N THR A 30 -7.59 -16.47 4.95
CA THR A 30 -8.12 -16.01 3.66
C THR A 30 -7.99 -17.07 2.58
N SER A 31 -8.86 -17.01 1.58
CA SER A 31 -8.69 -17.71 0.30
C SER A 31 -7.89 -16.87 -0.69
N ASN A 32 -7.35 -17.51 -1.73
CA ASN A 32 -6.60 -16.80 -2.78
C ASN A 32 -7.49 -15.77 -3.49
N ASN A 33 -8.77 -16.09 -3.72
CA ASN A 33 -9.73 -15.15 -4.32
C ASN A 33 -9.91 -13.89 -3.48
N GLN A 34 -9.92 -14.00 -2.14
CA GLN A 34 -10.03 -12.84 -1.26
C GLN A 34 -8.78 -11.95 -1.33
N LEU A 35 -7.59 -12.54 -1.38
CA LEU A 35 -6.34 -11.79 -1.54
C LEU A 35 -6.27 -11.08 -2.90
N THR A 36 -6.63 -11.78 -3.98
CA THR A 36 -6.71 -11.22 -5.33
C THR A 36 -7.73 -10.09 -5.42
N ALA A 37 -8.93 -10.28 -4.87
CA ALA A 37 -9.95 -9.25 -4.85
C ALA A 37 -9.47 -8.01 -4.06
N SER A 38 -8.83 -8.21 -2.90
CA SER A 38 -8.26 -7.13 -2.10
C SER A 38 -7.22 -6.31 -2.90
N LEU A 39 -6.33 -7.00 -3.63
CA LEU A 39 -5.34 -6.35 -4.50
C LEU A 39 -6.01 -5.52 -5.60
N CYS A 40 -6.93 -6.12 -6.34
CA CYS A 40 -7.64 -5.46 -7.45
C CYS A 40 -8.45 -4.25 -6.98
N ASN A 41 -9.14 -4.38 -5.85
CA ASN A 41 -9.93 -3.31 -5.26
C ASN A 41 -9.03 -2.15 -4.84
N LEU A 42 -7.90 -2.43 -4.19
CA LEU A 42 -6.96 -1.40 -3.76
C LEU A 42 -6.31 -0.65 -4.93
N ILE A 43 -5.93 -1.36 -6.00
CA ILE A 43 -5.41 -0.75 -7.23
C ILE A 43 -6.48 0.15 -7.85
N SER A 44 -7.71 -0.35 -7.96
CA SER A 44 -8.82 0.39 -8.57
C SER A 44 -9.16 1.64 -7.76
N ALA A 45 -9.25 1.52 -6.44
CA ALA A 45 -9.47 2.61 -5.50
C ALA A 45 -8.40 3.71 -5.63
N LYS A 46 -7.12 3.33 -5.74
CA LYS A 46 -6.04 4.30 -5.94
C LYS A 46 -6.17 5.07 -7.25
N LEU A 47 -6.43 4.37 -8.36
CA LEU A 47 -6.58 5.03 -9.67
C LEU A 47 -7.84 5.89 -9.76
N ARG A 48 -8.97 5.41 -9.23
CA ARG A 48 -10.25 6.16 -9.26
C ARG A 48 -10.22 7.46 -8.46
N ALA A 49 -9.36 7.53 -7.45
CA ALA A 49 -9.23 8.72 -6.64
C ALA A 49 -8.40 9.84 -7.30
N GLU A 50 -7.83 9.59 -8.47
CA GLU A 50 -7.10 10.59 -9.26
C GLU A 50 -8.03 11.23 -10.29
N GLU A 51 -7.89 12.54 -10.52
CA GLU A 51 -8.70 13.28 -11.50
C GLU A 51 -8.40 12.83 -12.94
N GLU A 52 -7.12 12.55 -13.23
CA GLU A 52 -6.64 12.14 -14.55
C GLU A 52 -5.91 10.78 -14.52
N PRO A 53 -6.62 9.66 -14.26
CA PRO A 53 -5.98 8.35 -14.10
C PRO A 53 -5.27 7.86 -15.37
N LYS A 54 -5.69 8.34 -16.54
CA LYS A 54 -5.03 8.06 -17.82
C LYS A 54 -3.65 8.70 -17.92
N LEU A 55 -3.46 9.88 -17.33
CA LEU A 55 -2.17 10.57 -17.28
C LEU A 55 -1.22 9.85 -16.33
N ILE A 56 -1.73 9.42 -15.17
CA ILE A 56 -0.97 8.58 -14.23
C ILE A 56 -0.53 7.27 -14.89
N ALA A 57 -1.40 6.63 -15.65
CA ALA A 57 -1.12 5.36 -16.32
C ALA A 57 -0.08 5.41 -17.46
N GLN A 58 0.40 6.61 -17.83
CA GLN A 58 1.53 6.82 -18.76
C GLN A 58 2.89 6.74 -18.07
N ASP A 59 2.96 6.98 -16.77
CA ASP A 59 4.19 6.84 -15.97
C ASP A 59 4.29 5.37 -15.49
N GLU A 60 4.94 4.53 -16.29
CA GLU A 60 5.02 3.09 -16.00
C GLU A 60 5.75 2.78 -14.69
N GLU A 61 6.80 3.55 -14.37
CA GLU A 61 7.55 3.39 -13.12
C GLU A 61 6.67 3.70 -11.89
N LEU A 62 5.87 4.77 -11.97
CA LEU A 62 4.92 5.12 -10.91
C LEU A 62 3.83 4.06 -10.76
N ILE A 63 3.32 3.51 -11.86
CA ILE A 63 2.32 2.44 -11.83
C ILE A 63 2.91 1.18 -11.20
N GLN A 64 4.14 0.79 -11.55
CA GLN A 64 4.82 -0.35 -10.93
C GLN A 64 5.00 -0.15 -9.42
N ALA A 65 5.45 1.04 -9.00
CA ALA A 65 5.58 1.39 -7.59
C ALA A 65 4.22 1.33 -6.86
N MET A 66 3.16 1.88 -7.46
CA MET A 66 1.81 1.82 -6.91
C MET A 66 1.33 0.37 -6.77
N VAL A 67 1.52 -0.49 -7.77
CA VAL A 67 1.11 -1.89 -7.74
C VAL A 67 1.88 -2.67 -6.66
N VAL A 68 3.20 -2.47 -6.55
CA VAL A 68 4.01 -3.08 -5.48
C VAL A 68 3.54 -2.64 -4.10
N TRP A 69 3.24 -1.35 -3.93
CA TRP A 69 2.64 -0.86 -2.69
C TRP A 69 1.29 -1.55 -2.42
N CYS A 70 0.44 -1.73 -3.44
CA CYS A 70 -0.81 -2.46 -3.29
C CYS A 70 -0.59 -3.92 -2.88
N PHE A 71 0.45 -4.62 -3.36
CA PHE A 71 0.80 -5.97 -2.90
C PHE A 71 1.06 -6.02 -1.39
N GLY A 72 1.87 -5.08 -0.88
CA GLY A 72 2.15 -4.95 0.56
C GLY A 72 0.88 -4.72 1.39
N TRP A 73 -0.05 -3.91 0.89
CA TRP A 73 -1.25 -3.49 1.62
C TRP A 73 -2.51 -4.31 1.35
N SER A 74 -2.44 -5.29 0.45
CA SER A 74 -3.49 -6.28 0.18
C SER A 74 -3.04 -7.67 0.63
N VAL A 75 -2.21 -8.34 -0.17
CA VAL A 75 -1.66 -9.68 0.13
C VAL A 75 -0.94 -9.64 1.48
N GLY A 76 0.01 -8.72 1.66
CA GLY A 76 0.72 -8.53 2.92
C GLY A 76 -0.07 -7.81 4.02
N GLY A 77 -1.29 -7.33 3.76
CA GLY A 77 -2.02 -6.46 4.68
C GLY A 77 -2.58 -7.18 5.92
N ASN A 78 -2.88 -8.47 5.78
CA ASN A 78 -3.53 -9.29 6.81
C ASN A 78 -2.56 -10.19 7.60
N ILE A 79 -1.24 -10.05 7.39
CA ILE A 79 -0.25 -10.85 8.12
C ILE A 79 0.00 -10.30 9.52
N HIS A 80 0.43 -11.17 10.44
CA HIS A 80 0.89 -10.78 11.77
C HIS A 80 2.11 -9.86 11.69
N ASP A 81 2.27 -8.96 12.66
CA ASP A 81 3.38 -7.99 12.66
C ASP A 81 4.75 -8.69 12.68
N ALA A 82 4.86 -9.85 13.33
CA ALA A 82 6.06 -10.70 13.30
C ALA A 82 6.42 -11.22 11.89
N SER A 83 5.46 -11.32 10.97
CA SER A 83 5.66 -11.73 9.58
C SER A 83 5.93 -10.54 8.64
N ARG A 84 5.66 -9.30 9.06
CA ARG A 84 5.80 -8.11 8.19
C ARG A 84 7.23 -7.89 7.72
N ALA A 85 8.21 -8.09 8.59
CA ALA A 85 9.63 -7.96 8.23
C ALA A 85 10.03 -8.98 7.13
N LYS A 86 9.58 -10.23 7.25
CA LYS A 86 9.84 -11.28 6.24
C LYS A 86 9.19 -10.94 4.90
N PHE A 87 7.94 -10.52 4.92
CA PHE A 87 7.23 -10.14 3.69
C PHE A 87 7.84 -8.89 3.03
N ALA A 88 8.25 -7.89 3.82
CA ALA A 88 8.93 -6.71 3.30
C ALA A 88 10.27 -7.06 2.65
N GLU A 89 11.05 -7.97 3.24
CA GLU A 89 12.29 -8.47 2.65
C GLU A 89 12.03 -9.23 1.35
N TRP A 90 11.00 -10.09 1.32
CA TRP A 90 10.59 -10.78 0.09
C TRP A 90 10.19 -9.77 -1.01
N CYS A 91 9.43 -8.74 -0.68
CA CYS A 91 9.10 -7.67 -1.63
C CYS A 91 10.36 -6.99 -2.16
N ARG A 92 11.35 -6.69 -1.29
CA ARG A 92 12.60 -6.07 -1.71
C ARG A 92 13.38 -6.95 -2.69
N GLN A 93 13.46 -8.25 -2.42
CA GLN A 93 14.14 -9.20 -3.30
C GLN A 93 13.40 -9.41 -4.62
N ARG A 94 12.08 -9.57 -4.56
CA ARG A 94 11.23 -9.83 -5.74
C ARG A 94 11.12 -8.62 -6.67
N PHE A 95 10.98 -7.43 -6.10
CA PHE A 95 10.70 -6.21 -6.85
C PHE A 95 11.91 -5.28 -7.02
N GLY A 96 13.06 -5.59 -6.42
CA GLY A 96 14.25 -4.74 -6.43
C GLY A 96 14.82 -4.45 -7.82
N THR A 97 14.65 -5.36 -8.78
CA THR A 97 15.07 -5.16 -10.18
C THR A 97 13.96 -4.60 -11.07
N VAL A 98 12.72 -4.59 -10.56
CA VAL A 98 11.53 -4.15 -11.29
C VAL A 98 11.23 -2.68 -10.99
N ILE A 99 11.46 -2.25 -9.75
CA ILE A 99 11.21 -0.88 -9.32
C ILE A 99 12.37 0.03 -9.74
N SER A 100 12.04 1.14 -10.40
CA SER A 100 12.97 2.23 -10.69
C SER A 100 13.60 2.80 -9.42
N SER A 101 14.86 3.24 -9.53
CA SER A 101 15.60 3.86 -8.43
C SER A 101 14.88 5.07 -7.82
N ARG A 102 14.03 5.73 -8.61
CA ARG A 102 13.12 6.81 -8.17
C ARG A 102 12.23 6.42 -7.00
N PHE A 103 11.82 5.15 -6.91
CA PHE A 103 10.91 4.64 -5.89
C PHE A 103 11.58 3.64 -4.93
N ASN A 104 12.91 3.57 -4.89
CA ASN A 104 13.63 2.64 -4.01
C ASN A 104 13.26 2.76 -2.52
N ALA A 105 12.87 3.95 -2.07
CA ALA A 105 12.38 4.18 -0.70
C ALA A 105 11.17 3.30 -0.34
N LEU A 106 10.33 2.92 -1.32
CA LEU A 106 9.20 2.03 -1.13
C LEU A 106 9.65 0.63 -0.66
N LEU A 107 10.73 0.10 -1.22
CA LEU A 107 11.25 -1.23 -0.89
C LEU A 107 12.09 -1.24 0.40
N GLN A 108 12.51 -0.07 0.87
CA GLN A 108 13.13 0.08 2.18
C GLN A 108 12.07 -0.02 3.28
N ASP A 109 10.92 0.63 3.08
CA ASP A 109 9.84 0.63 4.06
C ASP A 109 8.43 0.63 3.41
N ILE A 110 7.99 -0.56 2.98
CA ILE A 110 6.71 -0.76 2.30
C ILE A 110 5.49 -0.46 3.19
N TYR A 111 5.66 -0.56 4.52
CA TYR A 111 4.59 -0.33 5.49
C TYR A 111 4.68 1.06 6.13
N GLY A 112 5.83 1.75 6.10
CA GLY A 112 6.01 3.10 6.63
C GLY A 112 5.79 4.22 5.61
N SER A 113 5.55 3.88 4.35
CA SER A 113 5.32 4.85 3.29
C SER A 113 4.06 4.55 2.46
N TYR A 114 3.65 5.54 1.68
CA TYR A 114 2.65 5.44 0.62
C TYR A 114 3.18 6.05 -0.67
N VAL A 115 2.66 5.54 -1.80
CA VAL A 115 2.88 6.15 -3.12
C VAL A 115 1.81 7.22 -3.33
N ASP A 116 2.25 8.46 -3.46
CA ASP A 116 1.46 9.65 -3.80
C ASP A 116 1.43 9.76 -5.33
N LEU A 117 0.27 9.57 -5.95
CA LEU A 117 0.15 9.59 -7.41
C LEU A 117 0.15 11.02 -7.97
N GLN A 118 -0.22 12.02 -7.15
CA GLN A 118 -0.25 13.42 -7.57
C GLN A 118 1.17 13.99 -7.61
N THR A 119 1.92 13.83 -6.51
CA THR A 119 3.32 14.29 -6.48
C THR A 119 4.27 13.30 -7.16
N LYS A 120 3.79 12.07 -7.40
CA LYS A 120 4.55 10.97 -8.00
C LYS A 120 5.80 10.61 -7.18
N GLU A 121 5.63 10.54 -5.85
CA GLU A 121 6.69 10.30 -4.87
C GLU A 121 6.29 9.20 -3.88
N VAL A 122 7.30 8.61 -3.24
CA VAL A 122 7.12 7.79 -2.04
C VAL A 122 7.17 8.72 -0.83
N ARG A 123 6.09 8.78 -0.05
CA ARG A 123 5.97 9.68 1.09
C ARG A 123 5.74 8.91 2.38
N PRO A 124 6.32 9.33 3.52
CA PRO A 124 6.05 8.70 4.80
C PRO A 124 4.62 9.00 5.24
N TRP A 125 4.02 8.10 6.02
CA TRP A 125 2.68 8.33 6.59
C TRP A 125 2.57 9.60 7.42
N SER A 126 3.67 10.05 8.04
CA SER A 126 3.74 11.31 8.78
C SER A 126 3.38 12.54 7.93
N ALA A 127 3.50 12.47 6.61
CA ALA A 127 3.09 13.55 5.71
C ALA A 127 1.56 13.74 5.64
N LEU A 128 0.77 12.71 5.98
CA LEU A 128 -0.69 12.75 6.04
C LEU A 128 -1.21 13.03 7.45
N MET A 129 -0.34 12.99 8.47
CA MET A 129 -0.75 13.26 9.84
C MET A 129 -1.03 14.77 10.02
N PRO A 130 -2.19 15.15 10.59
CA PRO A 130 -2.43 16.54 10.97
C PRO A 130 -1.32 17.00 11.92
N LYS A 131 -0.71 18.16 11.65
CA LYS A 131 0.26 18.75 12.57
C LYS A 131 -0.44 19.03 13.89
N PHE A 132 -0.09 18.29 14.93
CA PHE A 132 -0.61 18.50 16.27
C PHE A 132 -0.26 19.93 16.72
N LYS A 133 -1.28 20.77 16.91
CA LYS A 133 -1.15 22.03 17.64
C LYS A 133 -1.69 21.79 19.04
N TYR A 134 -0.80 21.86 20.02
CA TYR A 134 -1.18 21.87 21.42
C TYR A 134 -1.94 23.18 21.72
N ASP A 135 -3.18 23.04 22.18
CA ASP A 135 -3.98 24.14 22.71
C ASP A 135 -4.17 23.91 24.21
N SER A 136 -3.57 24.77 25.03
CA SER A 136 -3.64 24.70 26.49
C SER A 136 -5.04 24.95 27.06
N ALA A 137 -6.01 25.38 26.24
CA ALA A 137 -7.40 25.59 26.64
C ALA A 137 -8.27 24.32 26.54
N VAL A 138 -7.77 23.24 25.92
CA VAL A 138 -8.54 22.00 25.71
C VAL A 138 -8.11 20.91 26.70
N PRO A 139 -9.04 20.25 27.42
CA PRO A 139 -8.70 19.16 28.34
C PRO A 139 -7.97 18.02 27.63
N PHE A 140 -6.80 17.65 28.15
CA PHE A 140 -5.89 16.63 27.59
C PHE A 140 -6.55 15.25 27.36
N PHE A 141 -7.65 14.95 28.04
CA PHE A 141 -8.33 13.65 28.02
C PHE A 141 -9.26 13.42 26.81
N GLY A 142 -9.46 14.40 25.93
CA GLY A 142 -10.36 14.28 24.76
C GLY A 142 -9.66 14.20 23.40
N ILE A 143 -8.32 14.29 23.36
CA ILE A 143 -7.59 14.39 22.10
C ILE A 143 -7.30 12.99 21.56
N LEU A 144 -8.15 12.50 20.65
CA LEU A 144 -7.84 11.32 19.86
C LEU A 144 -6.76 11.71 18.82
N VAL A 145 -5.49 11.66 19.21
CA VAL A 145 -4.38 11.88 18.28
C VAL A 145 -4.41 10.76 17.25
N PRO A 146 -4.55 11.05 15.94
CA PRO A 146 -4.40 10.02 14.94
C PRO A 146 -2.98 9.45 15.04
N THR A 147 -2.84 8.21 15.49
CA THR A 147 -1.57 7.49 15.40
C THR A 147 -1.30 7.14 13.94
N ILE A 148 -0.05 6.79 13.62
CA ILE A 148 0.34 6.34 12.27
C ILE A 148 -0.58 5.22 11.79
N ASP A 149 -0.95 4.28 12.67
CA ASP A 149 -1.87 3.19 12.35
C ASP A 149 -3.27 3.67 12.02
N THR A 150 -3.87 4.58 12.81
CA THR A 150 -5.19 5.15 12.47
C THR A 150 -5.16 5.96 11.17
N THR A 151 -4.03 6.60 10.83
CA THR A 151 -3.86 7.33 9.57
C THR A 151 -3.79 6.37 8.38
N ARG A 152 -3.04 5.26 8.50
CA ARG A 152 -2.95 4.18 7.50
C ARG A 152 -4.33 3.57 7.22
N TYR A 153 -5.03 3.16 8.28
CA TYR A 153 -6.34 2.54 8.15
C TYR A 153 -7.37 3.52 7.60
N ARG A 154 -7.40 4.77 8.06
CA ARG A 154 -8.27 5.81 7.48
C ARG A 154 -7.97 6.03 6.00
N TYR A 155 -6.70 6.14 5.60
CA TYR A 155 -6.33 6.31 4.20
C TYR A 155 -6.83 5.16 3.32
N LEU A 156 -6.65 3.90 3.77
CA LEU A 156 -7.15 2.73 3.03
C LEU A 156 -8.68 2.73 2.96
N LEU A 157 -9.35 3.00 4.09
CA LEU A 157 -10.81 3.06 4.16
C LEU A 157 -11.37 4.16 3.25
N ASP A 158 -10.82 5.37 3.30
CA ASP A 158 -11.26 6.49 2.46
C ASP A 158 -11.12 6.16 0.97
N LYS A 159 -10.01 5.51 0.58
CA LYS A 159 -9.82 5.08 -0.83
C LYS A 159 -10.80 3.97 -1.23
N LEU A 160 -11.08 3.01 -0.35
CA LEU A 160 -12.00 1.89 -0.62
C LEU A 160 -13.48 2.29 -0.54
N MET A 161 -13.85 3.24 0.33
CA MET A 161 -15.24 3.67 0.53
C MET A 161 -15.74 4.61 -0.56
N ASN A 162 -14.83 5.34 -1.24
CA ASN A 162 -15.15 6.09 -2.45
C ASN A 162 -15.35 5.18 -3.68
N ASP A 163 -15.37 3.86 -3.49
CA ASP A 163 -15.68 2.84 -4.52
C ASP A 163 -17.10 2.25 -4.39
N GLY A 164 -17.96 2.88 -3.58
CA GLY A 164 -19.38 2.52 -3.38
C GLY A 164 -20.34 3.49 -4.02
#